data_AF-A0A4U0U474-F1
#
_entry.id   AF-A0A4U0U474-F1
#
_cell.length_a   1.000
_cell.length_b   1.000
_cell.length_c   1.000
_cell.angle_alpha   90.00
_cell.angle_beta   90.00
_cell.angle_gamma   90.00
#
_symmetry.space_group_name_H-M   'P 1'
#
loop_
_entity.id
_entity.type
_entity.pdbx_description
1 polymer ?
#
loop_
_entity_poly.entity_id
_entity_poly.type
_entity_poly.pdbx_seq_one_letter_code
_entity_poly.pdbx_strand_id
1 'polypeptide(L)'
;MVYHHIIGLLRCRSLHAQASKSADTSDKSCDLKLHMLHHYVGQADIELSRLLASQQALLEQKEAGSRLVELLEREMVHNREAEVKLLQCYREELKKLPEERADEPVNITQEREALEEYKEYVEEMADKGEQLQSYVVEEGRRIQVLLQQLADTSEAISVAQIASAEAKRSEAECRVQDEEKKLAI
;
A
#
# COMPACT_ATOMS: atom_id res chain seq x y z
N MET A 1 -5.25 -8.89 6.48
CA MET A 1 -5.12 -8.29 7.82
C MET A 1 -6.37 -7.55 8.29
N VAL A 2 -7.01 -6.71 7.45
CA VAL A 2 -8.23 -5.94 7.83
C VAL A 2 -9.35 -6.80 8.42
N TYR A 3 -9.57 -8.01 7.89
CA TYR A 3 -10.55 -8.97 8.43
C TYR A 3 -10.40 -9.28 9.92
N HIS A 4 -9.16 -9.36 10.44
CA HIS A 4 -8.95 -9.62 11.87
C HIS A 4 -9.35 -8.43 12.74
N HIS A 5 -9.13 -7.21 12.26
CA HIS A 5 -9.56 -6.00 12.96
C HIS A 5 -11.06 -5.80 12.88
N ILE A 6 -11.70 -6.09 11.74
CA ILE A 6 -13.17 -6.08 11.62
C ILE A 6 -13.79 -7.10 12.57
N ILE A 7 -13.24 -8.32 12.69
CA ILE A 7 -13.70 -9.32 13.67
C ILE A 7 -13.52 -8.81 15.11
N GLY A 8 -12.40 -8.12 15.40
CA GLY A 8 -12.17 -7.45 16.67
C GLY A 8 -13.25 -6.40 16.97
N LEU A 9 -13.58 -5.55 16.00
CA LEU A 9 -14.62 -4.52 16.09
C LEU A 9 -16.04 -5.10 16.20
N LEU A 10 -16.32 -6.22 15.55
CA LEU A 10 -17.61 -6.93 15.68
C LEU A 10 -17.77 -7.59 17.05
N ARG A 11 -16.69 -8.21 17.59
CA ARG A 11 -16.67 -8.70 18.98
C ARG A 11 -16.87 -7.55 19.96
N CYS A 12 -16.22 -6.44 19.69
CA CYS A 12 -16.36 -5.20 20.40
C CYS A 12 -17.82 -4.72 20.45
N ARG A 13 -18.48 -4.54 19.30
CA ARG A 13 -19.91 -4.17 19.23
C ARG A 13 -20.83 -5.18 19.92
N SER A 14 -20.53 -6.48 19.84
CA SER A 14 -21.29 -7.51 20.54
C SER A 14 -21.21 -7.37 22.05
N LEU A 15 -20.02 -7.08 22.59
CA LEU A 15 -19.81 -6.85 24.03
C LEU A 15 -20.52 -5.58 24.50
N HIS A 16 -20.47 -4.50 23.70
CA HIS A 16 -21.24 -3.29 23.98
C HIS A 16 -22.75 -3.57 24.02
N ALA A 17 -23.29 -4.24 23.00
CA ALA A 17 -24.70 -4.59 22.95
C ALA A 17 -25.15 -5.49 24.12
N GLN A 18 -24.27 -6.34 24.63
CA GLN A 18 -24.52 -7.15 25.83
C GLN A 18 -24.53 -6.29 27.09
N ALA A 19 -23.56 -5.38 27.25
CA ALA A 19 -23.50 -4.43 28.37
C ALA A 19 -24.67 -3.43 28.38
N SER A 20 -25.15 -2.99 27.22
CA SER A 20 -26.32 -2.10 27.12
C SER A 20 -27.63 -2.81 27.48
N LYS A 21 -27.73 -4.13 27.28
CA LYS A 21 -28.94 -4.94 27.51
C LYS A 21 -29.09 -5.47 28.94
N SER A 22 -28.05 -5.46 29.77
CA SER A 22 -28.16 -5.85 31.18
C SER A 22 -28.95 -4.80 31.96
N ALA A 23 -30.28 -4.92 31.91
CA ALA A 23 -31.24 -4.03 32.55
C ALA A 23 -31.80 -4.64 33.86
N ASP A 24 -30.94 -5.18 34.72
CA ASP A 24 -31.37 -5.64 36.04
C ASP A 24 -30.98 -4.62 37.11
N THR A 25 -31.97 -4.22 37.90
CA THR A 25 -32.03 -3.06 38.81
C THR A 25 -31.40 -3.30 40.18
N SER A 26 -30.34 -4.12 40.28
CA SER A 26 -29.58 -4.25 41.54
C SER A 26 -28.30 -3.42 41.50
N ASP A 27 -27.85 -2.85 42.63
CA ASP A 27 -26.61 -2.05 42.69
C ASP A 27 -25.38 -2.81 42.15
N LYS A 28 -25.31 -4.14 42.39
CA LYS A 28 -24.25 -5.00 41.84
C LYS A 28 -24.26 -5.10 40.30
N SER A 29 -25.42 -4.89 39.67
CA SER A 29 -25.60 -4.90 38.22
C SER A 29 -25.13 -3.58 37.59
N CYS A 30 -25.28 -2.45 38.28
CA CYS A 30 -24.76 -1.15 37.84
C CYS A 30 -23.21 -1.13 37.82
N ASP A 31 -22.56 -1.61 38.88
CA ASP A 31 -21.08 -1.70 38.93
C ASP A 31 -20.51 -2.61 37.84
N LEU A 32 -21.17 -3.75 37.59
CA LEU A 32 -20.76 -4.69 36.55
C LEU A 32 -20.90 -4.08 35.15
N LYS A 33 -22.01 -3.37 34.90
CA LYS A 33 -22.25 -2.67 33.62
C LYS A 33 -21.20 -1.59 33.37
N LEU A 34 -20.87 -0.80 34.39
CA LEU A 34 -19.85 0.24 34.31
C LEU A 34 -18.46 -0.35 34.02
N HIS A 35 -18.10 -1.44 34.71
CA HIS A 35 -16.84 -2.14 34.50
C HIS A 35 -16.72 -2.73 33.08
N MET A 36 -17.80 -3.32 32.57
CA MET A 36 -17.86 -3.84 31.20
C MET A 36 -17.70 -2.74 30.16
N LEU A 37 -18.36 -1.59 30.35
CA LEU A 37 -18.24 -0.44 29.45
C LEU A 37 -16.82 0.15 29.45
N HIS A 38 -16.21 0.31 30.63
CA HIS A 38 -14.82 0.77 30.74
C HIS A 38 -13.83 -0.17 30.04
N HIS A 39 -13.96 -1.48 30.27
CA HIS A 39 -13.15 -2.48 29.58
C HIS A 39 -13.37 -2.43 28.06
N TYR A 40 -14.61 -2.23 27.62
CA TYR A 40 -14.95 -2.09 26.23
C TYR A 40 -14.30 -0.88 25.56
N VAL A 41 -14.37 0.29 26.20
CA VAL A 41 -13.70 1.51 25.74
C VAL A 41 -12.19 1.30 25.61
N GLY A 42 -11.56 0.66 26.60
CA GLY A 42 -10.14 0.34 26.56
C GLY A 42 -9.76 -0.57 25.39
N GLN A 43 -10.56 -1.60 25.11
CA GLN A 43 -10.33 -2.47 23.95
C GLN A 43 -10.52 -1.75 22.61
N ALA A 44 -11.54 -0.90 22.49
CA ALA A 44 -11.80 -0.14 21.28
C ALA A 44 -10.65 0.83 20.97
N ASP A 45 -10.08 1.50 21.97
CA ASP A 45 -8.96 2.42 21.81
C ASP A 45 -7.66 1.69 21.41
N ILE A 46 -7.44 0.47 21.92
CA ILE A 46 -6.32 -0.39 21.50
C ILE A 46 -6.45 -0.80 20.03
N GLU A 47 -7.63 -1.27 19.61
CA GLU A 47 -7.87 -1.66 18.22
C GLU A 47 -7.79 -0.47 17.26
N LEU A 48 -8.30 0.69 17.67
CA LEU A 48 -8.15 1.93 16.90
C LEU A 48 -6.67 2.30 16.72
N SER A 49 -5.87 2.21 17.77
CA SER A 49 -4.43 2.47 17.70
C SER A 49 -3.71 1.50 16.77
N ARG A 50 -4.08 0.21 16.79
CA ARG A 50 -3.55 -0.80 15.86
C ARG A 50 -3.92 -0.51 14.42
N LEU A 51 -5.17 -0.13 14.16
CA LEU A 51 -5.64 0.23 12.82
C LEU A 51 -4.91 1.46 12.28
N LEU A 52 -4.72 2.50 13.10
CA LEU A 52 -3.96 3.70 12.73
C LEU A 52 -2.50 3.36 12.40
N ALA A 53 -1.85 2.52 13.21
CA ALA A 53 -0.49 2.06 12.93
C ALA A 53 -0.41 1.25 11.62
N SER A 54 -1.39 0.39 11.36
CA SER A 54 -1.48 -0.35 10.10
C SER A 54 -1.70 0.59 8.90
N GLN A 55 -2.53 1.62 9.04
CA GLN A 55 -2.76 2.60 7.99
C GLN A 55 -1.47 3.37 7.67
N GLN A 56 -0.73 3.80 8.70
CA GLN A 56 0.55 4.48 8.53
C GLN A 56 1.57 3.61 7.77
N ALA A 57 1.70 2.34 8.15
CA ALA A 57 2.60 1.40 7.46
C ALA A 57 2.21 1.19 5.99
N LEU A 58 0.92 1.10 5.69
CA LEU A 58 0.42 0.98 4.31
C LEU A 58 0.69 2.26 3.49
N LEU A 59 0.58 3.44 4.10
CA LEU A 59 0.91 4.71 3.44
C LEU A 59 2.41 4.78 3.09
N GLU A 60 3.28 4.39 4.02
CA GLU A 60 4.73 4.34 3.80
C GLU A 60 5.10 3.36 2.68
N GLN A 61 4.47 2.18 2.65
CA GLN A 61 4.65 1.22 1.56
C GLN A 61 4.16 1.76 0.22
N LYS A 62 3.00 2.42 0.18
CA LYS A 62 2.46 3.04 -1.03
C LYS A 62 3.41 4.11 -1.56
N GLU A 63 3.96 4.95 -0.68
CA GLU A 63 4.88 6.02 -1.05
C GLU A 63 6.21 5.48 -1.57
N ALA A 64 6.77 4.46 -0.90
CA ALA A 64 7.96 3.76 -1.38
C ALA A 64 7.74 3.11 -2.75
N GLY A 65 6.60 2.43 -2.96
CA GLY A 65 6.23 1.86 -4.25
C GLY A 65 6.08 2.93 -5.33
N SER A 66 5.44 4.07 -5.01
CA SER A 66 5.28 5.18 -5.96
C SER A 66 6.65 5.72 -6.42
N ARG A 67 7.58 5.92 -5.49
CA ARG A 67 8.96 6.33 -5.82
C ARG A 67 9.69 5.30 -6.67
N LEU A 68 9.48 4.01 -6.41
CA LEU A 68 10.10 2.94 -7.19
C LEU A 68 9.57 2.97 -8.64
N VAL A 69 8.26 3.11 -8.84
CA VAL A 69 7.67 3.24 -10.18
C VAL A 69 8.25 4.44 -10.91
N GLU A 70 8.33 5.62 -10.28
CA GLU A 70 8.94 6.80 -10.89
C GLU A 70 10.40 6.58 -11.30
N LEU A 71 11.19 5.86 -10.49
CA LEU A 71 12.57 5.53 -10.81
C LEU A 71 12.66 4.56 -11.99
N LEU A 72 11.80 3.53 -12.02
CA LEU A 72 11.75 2.56 -13.11
C LEU A 72 11.31 3.22 -14.42
N GLU A 73 10.30 4.08 -14.40
CA GLU A 73 9.84 4.85 -15.56
C GLU A 73 10.96 5.75 -16.10
N ARG A 74 11.72 6.41 -15.22
CA ARG A 74 12.90 7.19 -15.65
C ARG A 74 13.93 6.28 -16.29
N GLU A 75 14.29 5.16 -15.67
CA GLU A 75 15.28 4.23 -16.23
C GLU A 75 14.84 3.69 -17.59
N MET A 76 13.54 3.39 -17.79
CA MET A 76 12.99 3.00 -19.08
C MET A 76 13.18 4.07 -20.15
N VAL A 77 12.93 5.34 -19.82
CA VAL A 77 13.16 6.46 -20.75
C VAL A 77 14.64 6.56 -21.09
N HIS A 78 15.54 6.47 -20.10
CA HIS A 78 16.99 6.51 -20.34
C HIS A 78 17.45 5.34 -21.23
N ASN A 79 16.92 4.14 -20.97
CA ASN A 79 17.18 2.94 -21.76
C ASN A 79 16.76 3.12 -23.23
N ARG A 80 15.56 3.67 -23.45
CA ARG A 80 15.01 3.99 -24.78
C ARG A 80 15.85 5.04 -25.51
N GLU A 81 16.27 6.09 -24.80
CA GLU A 81 17.12 7.13 -25.38
C GLU A 81 18.50 6.59 -25.75
N ALA A 82 19.07 5.71 -24.93
CA ALA A 82 20.34 5.05 -25.23
C ALA A 82 20.22 4.15 -26.46
N GLU A 83 19.18 3.31 -26.53
CA GLU A 83 18.85 2.48 -27.69
C GLU A 83 18.78 3.34 -28.98
N VAL A 84 18.02 4.45 -28.94
CA VAL A 84 17.86 5.34 -30.09
C VAL A 84 19.19 5.99 -30.52
N LYS A 85 20.01 6.45 -29.57
CA LYS A 85 21.32 7.06 -29.86
C LYS A 85 22.25 6.05 -30.53
N LEU A 86 22.28 4.82 -30.05
CA LEU A 86 23.11 3.76 -30.62
C LEU A 86 22.66 3.39 -32.03
N LEU A 87 21.35 3.24 -32.25
CA LEU A 87 20.80 3.00 -33.58
C LEU A 87 21.08 4.16 -34.54
N GLN A 88 21.13 5.41 -34.06
CA GLN A 88 21.52 6.57 -34.86
C GLN A 88 23.01 6.52 -35.23
N CYS A 89 23.90 6.31 -34.25
CA CYS A 89 25.34 6.15 -34.51
C CYS A 89 25.59 5.03 -35.53
N TYR A 90 24.90 3.90 -35.37
CA TYR A 90 24.99 2.77 -36.31
C TYR A 90 24.55 3.16 -37.73
N ARG A 91 23.42 3.85 -37.88
CA ARG A 91 22.97 4.34 -39.21
C ARG A 91 23.94 5.32 -39.83
N GLU A 92 24.63 6.13 -39.04
CA GLU A 92 25.65 7.05 -39.53
C GLU A 92 26.92 6.32 -39.99
N GLU A 93 27.38 5.31 -39.23
CA GLU A 93 28.51 4.48 -39.65
C GLU A 93 28.20 3.69 -40.92
N LEU A 94 27.01 3.07 -41.03
CA LEU A 94 26.57 2.39 -42.25
C LEU A 94 26.57 3.29 -43.49
N LYS A 95 26.25 4.59 -43.35
CA LYS A 95 26.28 5.55 -44.47
C LYS A 95 27.68 5.90 -44.95
N LYS A 96 28.70 5.70 -44.10
CA LYS A 96 30.11 5.96 -44.44
C LYS A 96 30.73 4.78 -45.18
N LEU A 97 30.09 3.59 -45.13
CA LEU A 97 30.53 2.43 -45.86
C LEU A 97 30.36 2.68 -47.37
N PRO A 98 31.42 2.51 -48.18
CA PRO A 98 31.27 2.64 -49.62
C PRO A 98 30.33 1.56 -50.15
N GLU A 99 29.32 1.96 -50.94
CA GLU A 99 28.56 1.03 -51.78
C GLU A 99 29.58 0.24 -52.63
N GLU A 100 29.62 -1.08 -52.46
CA GLU A 100 30.56 -2.05 -53.04
C GLU A 100 31.36 -1.52 -54.24
N ARG A 101 32.64 -1.20 -54.04
CA ARG A 101 33.61 -1.20 -55.14
C ARG A 101 34.21 -2.59 -55.22
N ALA A 102 34.00 -3.26 -56.34
CA ALA A 102 34.36 -4.66 -56.62
C ALA A 102 35.87 -5.00 -56.52
N ASP A 103 36.74 -4.05 -56.13
CA ASP A 103 38.19 -4.13 -56.33
C ASP A 103 39.04 -4.14 -55.03
N GLU A 104 38.47 -4.05 -53.82
CA GLU A 104 39.25 -4.15 -52.56
C GLU A 104 38.63 -5.13 -51.53
N PRO A 105 39.29 -6.26 -51.20
CA PRO A 105 38.75 -7.29 -50.30
C PRO A 105 39.06 -7.06 -48.80
N VAL A 106 39.22 -5.82 -48.35
CA VAL A 106 39.51 -5.50 -46.93
C VAL A 106 38.62 -4.30 -46.56
N ASN A 107 37.45 -4.46 -45.94
CA ASN A 107 37.32 -4.46 -44.47
C ASN A 107 36.00 -5.10 -43.95
N ILE A 108 35.34 -5.91 -44.79
CA ILE A 108 33.99 -6.47 -44.52
C ILE A 108 33.95 -7.28 -43.21
N THR A 109 35.05 -7.91 -42.82
CA THR A 109 35.11 -8.77 -41.63
C THR A 109 35.09 -7.97 -40.32
N GLN A 110 35.89 -6.90 -40.20
CA GLN A 110 35.88 -6.04 -39.00
C GLN A 110 34.57 -5.26 -38.88
N GLU A 111 34.01 -4.83 -40.00
CA GLU A 111 32.71 -4.15 -40.03
C GLU A 111 31.57 -5.11 -39.66
N ARG A 112 31.65 -6.39 -40.04
CA ARG A 112 30.73 -7.44 -39.58
C ARG A 112 30.83 -7.72 -38.10
N GLU A 113 32.05 -7.80 -37.55
CA GLU A 113 32.28 -8.02 -36.12
C GLU A 113 31.72 -6.85 -35.30
N ALA A 114 31.98 -5.61 -35.72
CA ALA A 114 31.38 -4.44 -35.11
C ALA A 114 29.84 -4.46 -35.21
N LEU A 115 29.28 -4.85 -36.37
CA LEU A 115 27.83 -4.98 -36.55
C LEU A 115 27.20 -5.95 -35.55
N GLU A 116 27.86 -7.08 -35.30
CA GLU A 116 27.34 -8.13 -34.44
C GLU A 116 27.44 -7.74 -32.96
N GLU A 117 28.53 -7.09 -32.53
CA GLU A 117 28.63 -6.48 -31.18
C GLU A 117 27.53 -5.42 -30.96
N TYR A 118 27.23 -4.60 -31.97
CA TYR A 118 26.16 -3.62 -31.90
C TYR A 118 24.78 -4.27 -31.79
N LYS A 119 24.56 -5.35 -32.53
CA LYS A 119 23.31 -6.11 -32.48
C LYS A 119 23.10 -6.72 -31.10
N GLU A 120 24.14 -7.33 -30.51
CA GLU A 120 24.09 -7.86 -29.15
C GLU A 120 23.74 -6.77 -28.13
N TYR A 121 24.32 -5.57 -28.26
CA TYR A 121 24.03 -4.46 -27.35
C TYR A 121 22.59 -3.92 -27.48
N VAL A 122 22.05 -3.87 -28.70
CA VAL A 122 20.65 -3.47 -28.94
C VAL A 122 19.70 -4.53 -28.39
N GLU A 123 20.00 -5.82 -28.57
CA GLU A 123 19.23 -6.92 -27.98
C GLU A 123 19.25 -6.86 -26.44
N GLU A 124 20.40 -6.61 -25.82
CA GLU A 124 20.51 -6.43 -24.36
C GLU A 124 19.66 -5.25 -23.85
N MET A 125 19.69 -4.12 -24.57
CA MET A 125 18.88 -2.95 -24.22
C MET A 125 17.38 -3.21 -24.38
N ALA A 126 16.97 -3.95 -25.41
CA ALA A 126 15.59 -4.36 -25.61
C ALA A 126 15.11 -5.27 -24.48
N ASP A 127 15.89 -6.29 -24.13
CA ASP A 127 15.61 -7.22 -23.04
C ASP A 127 15.48 -6.49 -21.69
N LYS A 128 16.40 -5.57 -21.40
CA LYS A 128 16.34 -4.73 -20.21
C LYS A 128 15.08 -3.85 -20.21
N GLY A 129 14.68 -3.32 -21.37
CA GLY A 129 13.46 -2.55 -21.54
C GLY A 129 12.20 -3.35 -21.21
N GLU A 130 12.12 -4.59 -21.69
CA GLU A 130 11.01 -5.51 -21.39
C GLU A 130 10.95 -5.87 -19.90
N GLN A 131 12.10 -6.13 -19.28
CA GLN A 131 12.19 -6.41 -17.85
C GLN A 131 11.71 -5.21 -17.02
N LEU A 132 12.19 -4.00 -17.32
CA LEU A 132 11.77 -2.78 -16.64
C LEU A 132 10.27 -2.55 -16.79
N GLN A 133 9.72 -2.75 -17.99
CA GLN A 133 8.29 -2.63 -18.25
C GLN A 133 7.48 -3.63 -17.40
N SER A 134 7.96 -4.87 -17.26
CA SER A 134 7.36 -5.88 -16.40
C SER A 134 7.37 -5.45 -14.93
N TYR A 135 8.50 -4.93 -14.43
CA TYR A 135 8.60 -4.45 -13.06
C TYR A 135 7.66 -3.26 -12.78
N VAL A 136 7.54 -2.30 -13.70
CA VAL A 136 6.59 -1.19 -13.57
C VAL A 136 5.15 -1.69 -13.46
N VAL A 137 4.76 -2.65 -14.29
CA VAL A 137 3.41 -3.23 -14.25
C VAL A 137 3.15 -3.98 -12.94
N GLU A 138 4.12 -4.76 -12.47
CA GLU A 138 3.99 -5.48 -11.21
C GLU A 138 3.90 -4.54 -10.01
N GLU A 139 4.76 -3.54 -9.93
CA GLU A 139 4.73 -2.53 -8.87
C GLU A 139 3.45 -1.69 -8.92
N GLY A 140 2.97 -1.32 -10.10
CA GLY A 140 1.67 -0.67 -10.27
C GLY A 140 0.52 -1.52 -9.72
N ARG A 141 0.54 -2.84 -9.97
CA ARG A 141 -0.45 -3.78 -9.40
C ARG A 141 -0.34 -3.85 -7.87
N ARG A 142 0.88 -3.89 -7.32
CA ARG A 142 1.11 -3.90 -5.86
C ARG A 142 0.57 -2.62 -5.21
N ILE A 143 0.83 -1.46 -5.81
CA ILE A 143 0.29 -0.18 -5.34
C ILE A 143 -1.24 -0.19 -5.37
N GLN A 144 -1.87 -0.73 -6.42
CA GLN A 144 -3.33 -0.83 -6.49
C GLN A 144 -3.91 -1.67 -5.34
N VAL A 145 -3.26 -2.77 -4.98
CA VAL A 145 -3.65 -3.59 -3.82
C VAL A 145 -3.48 -2.81 -2.51
N LEU A 146 -2.39 -2.08 -2.34
CA LEU A 146 -2.15 -1.23 -1.16
C LEU A 146 -3.22 -0.13 -1.04
N LEU A 147 -3.63 0.49 -2.15
CA LEU A 147 -4.70 1.50 -2.17
C LEU A 147 -6.04 0.90 -1.71
N GLN A 148 -6.37 -0.32 -2.15
CA GLN A 148 -7.57 -1.00 -1.66
C GLN A 148 -7.47 -1.29 -0.16
N GLN A 149 -6.33 -1.80 0.31
CA GLN A 149 -6.13 -2.06 1.74
C GLN A 149 -6.20 -0.79 2.58
N LEU A 150 -5.71 0.35 2.07
CA LEU A 150 -5.83 1.66 2.71
C LEU A 150 -7.29 2.10 2.81
N ALA A 151 -8.09 1.92 1.76
CA ALA A 151 -9.51 2.22 1.77
C ALA A 151 -10.24 1.38 2.83
N ASP A 152 -10.03 0.06 2.81
CA ASP A 152 -10.64 -0.88 3.77
C ASP A 152 -10.23 -0.54 5.22
N THR A 153 -8.95 -0.21 5.43
CA THR A 153 -8.45 0.18 6.77
C THR A 153 -9.04 1.51 7.23
N SER A 154 -9.22 2.47 6.31
CA SER A 154 -9.82 3.77 6.63
C SER A 154 -11.29 3.63 7.02
N GLU A 155 -12.04 2.77 6.34
CA GLU A 155 -13.42 2.44 6.72
C GLU A 155 -13.47 1.78 8.12
N ALA A 156 -12.59 0.82 8.38
CA ALA A 156 -12.49 0.17 9.69
C ALA A 156 -12.17 1.16 10.82
N ILE A 157 -11.27 2.12 10.58
CA ILE A 157 -10.95 3.21 11.52
C ILE A 157 -12.20 4.04 11.82
N SER A 158 -12.96 4.44 10.79
CA SER A 158 -14.18 5.22 10.98
C SER A 158 -15.21 4.48 11.84
N VAL A 159 -15.44 3.20 11.56
CA VAL A 159 -16.33 2.35 12.36
C VAL A 159 -15.83 2.22 13.81
N ALA A 160 -14.53 2.04 14.01
CA ALA A 160 -13.92 1.95 15.34
C ALA A 160 -14.07 3.24 16.15
N GLN A 161 -13.87 4.39 15.52
CA GLN A 161 -14.04 5.70 16.15
C GLN A 161 -15.47 5.94 16.60
N ILE A 162 -16.46 5.64 15.74
CA ILE A 162 -17.87 5.77 16.08
C ILE A 162 -18.22 4.87 17.27
N ALA A 163 -17.80 3.60 17.23
CA ALA A 163 -18.07 2.64 18.30
C ALA A 163 -17.41 3.03 19.64
N SER A 164 -16.16 3.53 19.61
CA SER A 164 -15.48 4.06 20.80
C SER A 164 -16.21 5.29 21.37
N ALA A 165 -16.63 6.22 20.51
CA ALA A 165 -17.36 7.42 20.92
C ALA A 165 -18.74 7.11 21.50
N GLU A 166 -19.46 6.15 20.94
CA GLU A 166 -20.73 5.65 21.49
C GLU A 166 -20.53 5.05 22.89
N ALA A 167 -19.53 4.20 23.07
CA ALA A 167 -19.25 3.59 24.36
C ALA A 167 -18.81 4.57 25.42
N LYS A 168 -17.95 5.53 25.08
CA LYS A 168 -17.53 6.60 26.00
C LYS A 168 -18.73 7.43 26.47
N ARG A 169 -19.69 7.70 25.58
CA ARG A 169 -20.95 8.36 25.93
C ARG A 169 -21.78 7.51 26.89
N SER A 170 -22.03 6.24 26.55
CA SER A 170 -22.81 5.34 27.41
C SER A 170 -22.15 5.08 28.77
N GLU A 171 -20.82 5.03 28.83
CA GLU A 171 -20.07 4.95 30.09
C GLU A 171 -20.26 6.21 30.94
N ALA A 172 -20.11 7.40 30.33
CA ALA A 172 -20.30 8.67 31.02
C ALA A 172 -21.74 8.83 31.56
N GLU A 173 -22.75 8.46 30.76
CA GLU A 173 -24.15 8.44 31.18
C GLU A 173 -24.38 7.51 32.38
N CYS A 174 -23.78 6.31 32.38
CA CYS A 174 -23.86 5.39 33.52
C CYS A 174 -23.17 5.94 34.78
N ARG A 175 -22.03 6.63 34.64
CA ARG A 175 -21.33 7.25 35.78
C ARG A 175 -22.19 8.33 36.44
N VAL A 176 -22.80 9.21 35.64
CA VAL A 176 -23.69 10.28 36.14
C VAL A 176 -24.88 9.68 36.89
N GLN A 177 -25.52 8.65 36.32
CA GLN A 177 -26.65 7.97 36.99
C GLN A 177 -26.25 7.30 38.31
N ASP A 178 -25.05 6.73 38.40
CA ASP A 178 -24.52 6.12 39.62
C ASP A 178 -24.22 7.19 40.70
N GLU A 179 -23.64 8.33 40.32
CA GLU A 179 -23.42 9.47 41.21
C GLU A 179 -24.75 10.06 41.73
N GLU A 180 -25.74 10.24 40.86
CA GLU A 180 -27.08 10.70 41.25
C GLU A 180 -27.76 9.76 42.25
N LYS A 181 -27.65 8.44 42.06
CA LYS A 181 -28.18 7.44 43.01
C LYS A 181 -27.47 7.51 44.37
N LYS A 182 -26.15 7.66 44.38
CA LYS A 182 -25.35 7.76 45.62
C LYS A 182 -25.66 9.01 46.42
N LEU A 183 -26.05 10.11 45.76
CA LEU A 183 -26.43 11.37 46.39
C LEU A 183 -27.88 11.38 46.90
N ALA A 184 -28.72 10.44 46.46
CA ALA A 184 -30.14 10.33 46.85
C ALA A 184 -30.39 9.48 48.11
N ILE A 185 -29.34 8.93 48.73
CA ILE A 185 -29.34 8.15 49.98
C ILE A 185 -28.73 8.98 51.10
#